data_AF-A0A3N5X5K2-F1
#
_entry.id   AF-A0A3N5X5K2-F1
#
_cell.length_a   1.000
_cell.length_b   1.000
_cell.length_c   1.000
_cell.angle_alpha   90.00
_cell.angle_beta   90.00
_cell.angle_gamma   90.00
#
_symmetry.space_group_name_H-M   'P 1'
#
loop_
_entity.id
_entity.type
_entity.pdbx_description
1 polymer ?
#
loop_
_entity_poly.entity_id
_entity_poly.type
_entity_poly.pdbx_seq_one_letter_code
_entity_poly.pdbx_strand_id
1 'polypeptide(L)' 'LLAGRRSVRGWYSGTAIDSQDTLAFSTRSGVRSMNEIFPLERASEAYDRMMSGKARFRVVLTVGR' A
#
# COMPACT_ATOMS: atom_id res chain seq x y z
N LEU A 1 -17.40 -1.03 25.14
CA LEU A 1 -16.43 -2.13 25.23
C LEU A 1 -16.88 -3.16 26.25
N LEU A 2 -17.20 -2.77 27.49
CA LEU A 2 -17.54 -3.70 28.57
C LEU A 2 -18.94 -4.33 28.47
N ALA A 3 -20.03 -3.57 28.26
CA ALA A 3 -21.38 -4.16 28.18
C ALA A 3 -21.72 -4.79 26.81
N GLY A 4 -21.11 -4.29 25.73
CA GLY A 4 -21.42 -4.69 24.35
C GLY A 4 -20.49 -5.74 23.75
N ARG A 5 -19.57 -6.33 24.54
CA ARG A 5 -18.56 -7.31 24.07
C ARG A 5 -17.79 -6.85 22.83
N ARG A 6 -17.49 -5.55 22.74
CA ARG A 6 -16.79 -4.96 21.58
C ARG A 6 -15.28 -5.09 21.78
N SER A 7 -14.53 -5.32 20.70
CA SER A 7 -13.06 -5.42 20.74
C SER A 7 -12.42 -4.34 19.87
N VAL A 8 -11.25 -3.86 20.31
CA VAL A 8 -10.34 -3.05 19.51
C VAL A 8 -9.07 -3.87 19.36
N ARG A 9 -8.59 -4.03 18.14
CA ARG A 9 -7.36 -4.75 17.82
C ARG A 9 -6.52 -3.89 16.90
N GLY A 10 -5.21 -3.94 17.06
CA GLY A 10 -4.25 -3.24 16.22
C GLY A 10 -3.24 -4.22 15.63
N TRP A 11 -2.72 -3.88 14.46
CA TRP A 11 -1.65 -4.61 13.77
C TRP A 11 -0.68 -3.59 13.18
N TYR A 12 0.62 -3.76 13.43
CA TYR A 12 1.65 -2.85 12.95
C TYR A 12 2.07 -3.17 11.51
N SER A 13 2.27 -4.45 11.22
CA SER A 13 2.46 -5.06 9.90
C SER A 13 2.24 -6.56 10.09
N GLY A 14 1.55 -7.22 9.15
CA GLY A 14 1.32 -8.67 9.22
C GLY A 14 2.61 -9.49 9.22
N THR A 15 2.47 -10.80 9.29
CA THR A 15 3.58 -11.75 9.14
C THR A 15 3.91 -12.01 7.67
N ALA A 16 5.02 -12.71 7.42
CA ALA A 16 5.40 -13.10 6.06
C ALA A 16 4.32 -13.97 5.39
N ILE A 17 3.66 -14.86 6.15
CA ILE A 17 2.60 -15.73 5.62
C ILE A 17 1.35 -14.92 5.26
N ASP A 18 0.97 -13.92 6.09
CA ASP A 18 -0.15 -13.02 5.78
C ASP A 18 0.07 -12.27 4.46
N SER A 19 1.32 -11.88 4.19
CA SER A 19 1.70 -11.20 2.95
C SER A 19 1.60 -12.12 1.74
N GLN A 20 2.08 -13.36 1.87
CA GLN A 20 2.01 -14.37 0.81
C GLN A 20 0.56 -14.70 0.44
N ASP A 21 -0.28 -14.94 1.44
CA ASP A 21 -1.70 -15.24 1.23
C ASP A 21 -2.44 -14.07 0.58
N THR A 22 -2.12 -12.84 0.99
CA THR A 22 -2.68 -11.62 0.39
C THR A 22 -2.29 -11.48 -1.08
N LEU A 23 -1.04 -11.76 -1.44
CA LEU A 23 -0.56 -11.72 -2.83
C LEU A 23 -1.24 -12.78 -3.71
N ALA A 24 -1.36 -14.02 -3.18
CA ALA A 24 -2.04 -15.11 -3.88
C ALA A 24 -3.51 -14.78 -4.13
N PHE A 25 -4.22 -14.28 -3.11
CA PHE A 25 -5.59 -13.81 -3.24
C PHE A 25 -5.72 -12.70 -4.27
N SER A 26 -4.87 -11.67 -4.18
CA SER A 26 -4.93 -10.49 -5.05
C SER A 26 -4.71 -10.85 -6.52
N THR A 27 -3.76 -11.75 -6.78
CA THR A 27 -3.48 -12.25 -8.14
C THR A 27 -4.68 -13.03 -8.69
N ARG A 28 -5.28 -13.90 -7.89
CA ARG A 28 -6.43 -14.72 -8.29
C ARG A 28 -7.71 -13.91 -8.52
N SER A 29 -7.91 -12.85 -7.74
CA SER A 29 -9.10 -11.99 -7.81
C SER A 29 -8.94 -10.79 -8.75
N GLY A 30 -7.74 -10.57 -9.30
CA GLY A 30 -7.45 -9.42 -10.17
C GLY A 30 -7.33 -8.10 -9.41
N VAL A 31 -7.16 -8.12 -8.09
CA VAL A 31 -6.98 -6.90 -7.28
C VAL A 31 -5.61 -6.30 -7.55
N ARG A 32 -5.59 -5.04 -7.96
CA ARG A 32 -4.38 -4.26 -8.26
C ARG A 32 -4.47 -2.89 -7.60
N SER A 33 -3.33 -2.35 -7.17
CA SER A 33 -3.28 -0.99 -6.66
C SER A 33 -3.34 0.03 -7.80
N MET A 34 -3.93 1.19 -7.52
CA MET A 34 -3.92 2.33 -8.43
C MET A 34 -2.66 3.14 -8.16
N ASN A 35 -1.78 3.26 -9.15
CA ASN A 35 -0.45 3.81 -8.97
C ASN A 35 -0.17 5.00 -9.89
N GLU A 36 0.47 6.03 -9.36
CA GLU A 36 1.18 7.07 -10.10
C GLU A 36 2.65 6.67 -10.19
N ILE A 37 3.14 6.39 -11.39
CA ILE A 37 4.47 5.82 -11.60
C ILE A 37 5.48 6.92 -11.94
N PHE A 38 6.59 6.95 -11.22
CA PHE A 38 7.72 7.86 -11.49
C PHE A 38 9.00 7.05 -11.72
N PRO A 39 9.91 7.50 -12.59
CA PRO A 39 11.25 6.90 -12.68
C PRO A 39 12.06 7.26 -11.42
N LEU A 40 13.01 6.39 -11.03
CA LEU A 40 13.82 6.56 -9.82
C LEU A 40 14.55 7.91 -9.79
N GLU A 41 14.98 8.42 -10.95
CA GLU A 41 15.66 9.71 -11.11
C GLU A 41 14.78 10.89 -10.65
N ARG A 42 13.45 10.72 -10.63
CA ARG A 42 12.47 11.71 -10.17
C ARG A 42 11.95 11.43 -8.76
N ALA A 43 12.72 10.72 -7.93
CA ALA A 43 12.32 10.37 -6.57
C ALA A 43 11.92 11.59 -5.71
N SER A 44 12.62 12.73 -5.84
CA SER A 44 12.29 13.95 -5.09
C SER A 44 10.89 14.47 -5.45
N GLU A 45 10.58 14.56 -6.75
CA GLU A 45 9.27 15.03 -7.22
C GLU A 45 8.15 14.06 -6.81
N ALA A 46 8.42 12.75 -6.92
CA ALA A 46 7.50 11.71 -6.49
C ALA A 46 7.18 11.82 -4.98
N TYR A 47 8.20 12.12 -4.17
CA TYR A 47 8.04 12.35 -2.73
C TYR A 47 7.23 13.61 -2.43
N ASP A 48 7.51 14.72 -3.11
CA ASP A 48 6.75 15.96 -2.97
C ASP A 48 5.29 15.77 -3.38
N ARG A 49 5.04 15.01 -4.46
CA ARG A 49 3.70 14.64 -4.91
C ARG A 49 2.94 13.86 -3.84
N MET A 50 3.57 12.87 -3.23
CA MET A 50 3.00 12.08 -2.13
C MET A 50 2.69 12.98 -0.92
N MET A 51 3.65 13.83 -0.51
CA MET A 51 3.50 14.71 0.66
C MET A 51 2.49 15.83 0.45
N SER A 52 2.29 16.29 -0.78
CA SER A 52 1.31 17.34 -1.11
C SER A 52 -0.15 16.93 -0.90
N GLY A 53 -0.44 15.63 -0.68
CA GLY A 53 -1.79 15.09 -0.60
C GLY A 53 -2.56 15.09 -1.93
N LYS A 54 -1.92 15.49 -3.04
CA LYS A 54 -2.53 15.51 -4.38
C LYS A 54 -2.43 14.16 -5.10
N ALA A 55 -1.67 13.22 -4.54
CA ALA A 55 -1.60 11.85 -5.05
C ALA A 55 -2.96 11.16 -4.89
N ARG A 56 -3.49 10.56 -5.95
CA ARG A 56 -4.83 9.96 -5.93
C ARG A 56 -4.85 8.64 -5.15
N PHE A 57 -3.70 7.96 -5.02
CA PHE A 57 -3.52 6.73 -4.24
C PHE A 57 -2.04 6.53 -3.88
N ARG A 58 -1.31 5.67 -4.62
CA ARG A 58 0.08 5.32 -4.34
C ARG A 58 1.00 5.92 -5.39
N VAL A 59 2.07 6.57 -4.93
CA VAL A 59 3.21 6.92 -5.76
C VAL A 59 4.18 5.75 -5.74
N VAL A 60 4.57 5.25 -6.91
CA VAL A 60 5.48 4.09 -7.05
C VAL A 60 6.67 4.48 -7.91
N LEU A 61 7.86 4.19 -7.43
CA LEU A 61 9.09 4.37 -8.21
C LEU A 61 9.35 3.13 -9.08
N THR A 62 9.72 3.38 -10.33
CA THR A 62 10.25 2.36 -11.24
C THR A 62 11.76 2.39 -11.20
N VAL A 63 12.37 1.22 -11.05
CA VAL A 63 13.82 1.05 -10.97
C VAL A 63 14.29 0.27 -12.19
N GLY A 64 14.98 0.95 -13.10
CA GLY A 64 15.43 0.35 -14.36
C GLY A 64 14.30 -0.14 -15.26
N ARG A 65 14.65 -0.42 -16.51
CA ARG A 65 13.84 -1.21 -17.42
C ARG A 65 14.64 -2.43 -17.82
#